data_AF-A0A523GCR4-F1
#
_entry.id   AF-A0A523GCR4-F1
#
_cell.length_a   1.000
_cell.length_b   1.000
_cell.length_c   1.000
_cell.angle_alpha   90.00
_cell.angle_beta   90.00
_cell.angle_gamma   90.00
#
_symmetry.space_group_name_H-M   'P 1'
#
loop_
_entity.id
_entity.type
_entity.pdbx_description
1 polymer ?
#
loop_
_entity_poly.entity_id
_entity_poly.type
_entity_poly.pdbx_seq_one_letter_code
_entity_poly.pdbx_strand_id
1 'polypeptide(L)'
;MGRELCEGFSEAREVFDRANEILGFSLTEIMFGAGGEIYEEIALLKKTEFTQPALFTHSVAAMLILNSADHRPDMCAGHSLGEYSALVAAGSIEFEDGLRIVRERGLLMSKAGNDRKGTMAAILGLDDTVVDGVCKQATTEQQVVVAANYNSPGQVVISGDTEAVER
;
A
#
# COMPACT_ATOMS: atom_id res chain seq x y z
N MET A 1 -4.39 3.71 12.63
CA MET A 1 -3.66 4.81 11.92
C MET A 1 -4.65 5.89 11.53
N GLY A 2 -4.27 7.18 11.45
CA GLY A 2 -5.14 8.26 10.92
C GLY A 2 -6.14 8.91 11.89
N ARG A 3 -6.43 8.29 13.04
CA ARG A 3 -7.38 8.81 14.05
C ARG A 3 -7.04 10.22 14.53
N GLU A 4 -5.80 10.44 14.95
CA GLU A 4 -5.33 11.73 15.47
C GLU A 4 -5.44 12.85 14.42
N LEU A 5 -5.25 12.54 13.13
CA LEU A 5 -5.42 13.52 12.06
C LEU A 5 -6.89 13.94 11.94
N CYS A 6 -7.81 12.98 11.95
CA CYS A 6 -9.25 13.21 11.86
C CYS A 6 -9.80 13.95 13.10
N GLU A 7 -9.23 13.70 14.28
CA GLU A 7 -9.58 14.39 15.52
C GLU A 7 -9.01 15.82 15.58
N GLY A 8 -7.79 16.03 15.09
CA GLY A 8 -7.07 17.30 15.18
C GLY A 8 -7.32 18.29 14.04
N PHE A 9 -7.73 17.84 12.85
CA PHE A 9 -7.84 18.67 11.65
C PHE A 9 -9.14 18.41 10.88
N SER A 10 -9.91 19.47 10.63
CA SER A 10 -11.17 19.42 9.86
C SER A 10 -10.98 18.89 8.45
N GLU A 11 -9.92 19.32 7.78
CA GLU A 11 -9.59 18.99 6.40
C GLU A 11 -9.28 17.50 6.26
N ALA A 12 -8.62 16.89 7.26
CA ALA A 12 -8.41 15.45 7.29
C ALA A 12 -9.72 14.70 7.50
N ARG A 13 -10.60 15.18 8.39
CA ARG A 13 -11.92 14.58 8.61
C ARG A 13 -12.75 14.55 7.33
N GLU A 14 -12.79 15.65 6.58
CA GLU A 14 -13.48 15.73 5.28
C GLU A 14 -12.96 14.69 4.28
N VAL A 15 -11.64 14.45 4.23
CA VAL A 15 -11.06 13.40 3.37
C VAL A 15 -11.54 12.00 3.79
N PHE A 16 -11.56 11.71 5.10
CA PHE A 16 -12.03 10.42 5.60
C PHE A 16 -13.53 10.21 5.36
N ASP A 17 -14.34 11.24 5.56
CA ASP A 17 -15.79 11.19 5.32
C ASP A 17 -16.09 10.94 3.83
N ARG A 18 -15.41 11.67 2.93
CA ARG A 18 -15.50 11.41 1.48
C ARG A 18 -15.04 10.00 1.13
N ALA A 19 -13.99 9.49 1.78
CA ALA A 19 -13.53 8.13 1.55
C ALA A 19 -14.62 7.09 1.90
N ASN A 20 -15.30 7.28 3.04
CA ASN A 20 -16.40 6.41 3.46
C ASN A 20 -17.54 6.41 2.43
N GLU A 21 -17.92 7.59 1.93
CA GLU A 21 -18.96 7.76 0.91
C GLU A 21 -18.59 7.05 -0.40
N ILE A 22 -17.37 7.26 -0.90
CA ILE A 22 -16.89 6.69 -2.17
C ILE A 22 -16.80 5.16 -2.10
N LEU A 23 -16.36 4.63 -0.97
CA LEU A 23 -16.17 3.19 -0.76
C LEU A 23 -17.49 2.48 -0.44
N GLY A 24 -18.51 3.20 0.01
CA GLY A 24 -19.79 2.64 0.43
C GLY A 24 -19.73 1.85 1.75
N PHE A 25 -18.67 2.03 2.54
CA PHE A 25 -18.51 1.46 3.88
C PHE A 25 -17.65 2.38 4.75
N SER A 26 -17.73 2.20 6.08
CA SER A 26 -16.93 2.98 7.03
C SER A 26 -15.48 2.49 7.07
N LEU A 27 -14.63 3.09 6.22
CA LEU A 27 -13.19 2.89 6.28
C LEU A 27 -12.64 3.37 7.63
N THR A 28 -13.22 4.42 8.20
CA THR A 28 -12.87 4.92 9.53
C THR A 28 -13.13 3.91 10.64
N GLU A 29 -14.24 3.15 10.60
CA GLU A 29 -14.46 2.06 11.57
C GLU A 29 -13.37 0.99 11.44
N ILE A 30 -13.01 0.60 10.22
CA ILE A 30 -11.92 -0.38 9.99
C ILE A 30 -10.56 0.16 10.50
N MET A 31 -10.30 1.45 10.32
CA MET A 31 -9.02 2.07 10.69
C MET A 31 -8.90 2.39 12.18
N PHE A 32 -10.02 2.72 12.84
CA PHE A 32 -10.05 3.25 14.19
C PHE A 32 -10.67 2.28 15.21
N GLY A 33 -11.47 1.31 14.76
CA GLY A 33 -12.30 0.44 15.59
C GLY A 33 -13.69 1.05 15.87
N ALA A 34 -14.72 0.22 15.92
CA ALA A 34 -16.07 0.65 16.31
C ALA A 34 -16.19 0.70 17.84
N GLY A 35 -16.08 1.89 18.44
CA GLY A 35 -16.41 2.06 19.86
C GLY A 35 -15.43 1.42 20.87
N GLY A 36 -14.23 1.01 20.45
CA GLY A 36 -13.13 0.59 21.34
C GLY A 36 -12.80 -0.90 21.32
N GLU A 37 -13.65 -1.74 20.72
CA GLU A 37 -13.24 -3.08 20.29
C GLU A 37 -12.59 -2.95 18.91
N ILE A 38 -11.43 -3.59 18.74
CA ILE A 38 -10.55 -3.32 17.59
C ILE A 38 -9.98 -4.60 16.98
N TYR A 39 -10.31 -5.77 17.52
CA TYR A 39 -9.68 -7.03 17.13
C TYR A 39 -10.10 -7.47 15.73
N GLU A 40 -11.38 -7.36 15.38
CA GLU A 40 -11.89 -7.74 14.07
C GLU A 40 -11.48 -6.69 13.00
N GLU A 41 -11.49 -5.42 13.38
CA GLU A 41 -11.11 -4.31 12.52
C GLU A 41 -9.61 -4.33 12.21
N ILE A 42 -8.75 -4.67 13.18
CA ILE A 42 -7.31 -4.91 12.91
C ILE A 42 -7.13 -6.07 11.94
N ALA A 43 -7.93 -7.13 12.06
CA ALA A 43 -7.85 -8.26 11.14
C ALA A 43 -8.28 -7.85 9.71
N LEU A 44 -9.32 -7.04 9.58
CA LEU A 44 -9.73 -6.47 8.29
C LEU A 44 -8.68 -5.52 7.72
N LEU A 45 -8.14 -4.62 8.54
CA LEU A 45 -7.14 -3.62 8.13
C LEU A 45 -5.85 -4.26 7.62
N LYS A 46 -5.54 -5.51 8.01
CA LYS A 46 -4.41 -6.29 7.49
C LYS A 46 -4.65 -6.93 6.13
N LYS A 47 -5.89 -6.98 5.64
CA LYS A 47 -6.18 -7.52 4.32
C LYS A 47 -5.93 -6.44 3.27
N THR A 48 -5.17 -6.79 2.23
CA THR A 48 -4.70 -5.89 1.17
C THR A 48 -5.80 -5.01 0.59
N GLU A 49 -7.02 -5.53 0.42
CA GLU A 49 -8.15 -4.79 -0.12
C GLU A 49 -8.62 -3.63 0.78
N PHE A 50 -8.33 -3.67 2.09
CA PHE A 50 -8.63 -2.58 3.04
C PHE A 50 -7.38 -1.79 3.41
N THR A 51 -6.21 -2.44 3.52
CA THR A 51 -4.95 -1.75 3.84
C THR A 51 -4.61 -0.70 2.79
N GLN A 52 -4.82 -1.02 1.51
CA GLN A 52 -4.48 -0.12 0.41
C GLN A 52 -5.27 1.21 0.46
N PRO A 53 -6.62 1.20 0.46
CA PRO A 53 -7.37 2.45 0.59
C PRO A 53 -7.11 3.17 1.92
N ALA A 54 -6.89 2.45 3.03
CA ALA A 54 -6.56 3.06 4.32
C ALA A 54 -5.23 3.86 4.28
N LEU A 55 -4.16 3.26 3.73
CA LEU A 55 -2.86 3.90 3.58
C LEU A 55 -2.92 5.10 2.63
N PHE A 56 -3.63 4.96 1.51
CA PHE A 56 -3.82 6.05 0.55
C PHE A 56 -4.56 7.24 1.17
N THR A 57 -5.73 7.01 1.77
CA THR A 57 -6.54 8.06 2.43
C THR A 57 -5.75 8.76 3.53
N HIS A 58 -5.04 8.01 4.37
CA HIS A 58 -4.18 8.59 5.40
C HIS A 58 -3.08 9.48 4.83
N SER A 59 -2.41 9.03 3.76
CA SER A 59 -1.32 9.78 3.13
C SER A 59 -1.83 11.09 2.52
N VAL A 60 -2.98 11.06 1.83
CA VAL A 60 -3.59 12.26 1.24
C VAL A 60 -4.07 13.22 2.32
N ALA A 61 -4.69 12.74 3.40
CA ALA A 61 -5.11 13.57 4.52
C ALA A 61 -3.91 14.27 5.18
N ALA A 62 -2.80 13.56 5.40
CA ALA A 62 -1.57 14.14 5.94
C ALA A 62 -0.98 15.20 5.00
N MET A 63 -0.99 14.95 3.69
CA MET A 63 -0.51 15.88 2.67
C MET A 63 -1.34 17.17 2.63
N LEU A 64 -2.67 17.09 2.75
CA LEU A 64 -3.52 18.29 2.79
C LEU A 64 -3.26 19.16 4.02
N ILE A 65 -2.99 18.55 5.18
CA ILE A 65 -2.59 19.29 6.39
C ILE A 65 -1.27 20.04 6.16
N LEU A 66 -0.28 19.39 5.54
CA LEU A 66 0.99 20.05 5.23
C LEU A 66 0.82 21.19 4.24
N ASN A 67 -0.01 21.00 3.20
CA ASN A 67 -0.30 22.03 2.22
C ASN A 67 -1.03 23.24 2.83
N SER A 68 -1.94 23.03 3.80
CA SER A 68 -2.62 24.14 4.49
C SER A 68 -1.68 24.94 5.38
N ALA A 69 -0.56 24.34 5.81
CA ALA A 69 0.56 25.00 6.49
C ALA A 69 1.60 25.62 5.51
N ASP A 70 1.26 25.76 4.23
CA ASP A 70 2.09 26.31 3.15
C ASP A 70 3.40 25.53 2.89
N HIS A 71 3.44 24.24 3.25
CA HIS A 71 4.51 23.35 2.80
C HIS A 71 4.24 22.90 1.36
N ARG A 72 5.09 23.33 0.43
CA ARG A 72 4.97 23.03 -1.01
C ARG A 72 6.24 22.34 -1.52
N PRO A 73 6.28 20.99 -1.53
CA PRO A 73 7.45 20.28 -2.03
C PRO A 73 7.56 20.44 -3.56
N ASP A 74 8.79 20.60 -4.05
CA ASP A 74 9.06 20.67 -5.51
C ASP A 74 8.93 19.31 -6.20
N MET A 75 9.08 18.22 -5.45
CA MET A 75 9.08 16.84 -5.96
C MET A 75 8.40 15.90 -4.96
N CYS A 76 7.71 14.89 -5.48
CA CYS A 76 7.15 13.79 -4.71
C CYS A 76 7.43 12.45 -5.40
N ALA A 77 7.56 11.39 -4.60
CA ALA A 77 7.67 10.03 -5.07
C ALA A 77 6.97 9.11 -4.07
N GLY A 78 6.52 7.96 -4.54
CA GLY A 78 5.85 6.97 -3.70
C GLY A 78 6.28 5.55 -4.07
N HIS A 79 6.47 4.71 -3.06
CA HIS A 79 6.85 3.32 -3.26
C HIS A 79 5.61 2.44 -3.38
N SER A 80 5.49 1.69 -4.48
CA SER A 80 4.37 0.77 -4.71
C SER A 80 3.02 1.48 -4.58
N LEU A 81 2.21 1.14 -3.58
CA LEU A 81 0.95 1.83 -3.29
C LEU A 81 1.12 3.35 -3.10
N GLY A 82 2.24 3.78 -2.52
CA GLY A 82 2.50 5.20 -2.27
C GLY A 82 2.55 6.04 -3.55
N GLU A 83 2.79 5.44 -4.71
CA GLU A 83 2.82 6.14 -6.00
C GLU A 83 1.47 6.83 -6.29
N TYR A 84 0.35 6.20 -5.94
CA TYR A 84 -0.98 6.82 -6.09
C TYR A 84 -1.15 8.05 -5.20
N SER A 85 -0.68 7.99 -3.95
CA SER A 85 -0.67 9.15 -3.05
C SER A 85 0.21 10.27 -3.60
N ALA A 86 1.36 9.93 -4.20
CA ALA A 86 2.25 10.89 -4.82
C ALA A 86 1.63 11.54 -6.07
N LEU A 87 0.90 10.78 -6.90
CA LEU A 87 0.17 11.30 -8.05
C LEU A 87 -0.92 12.30 -7.64
N VAL A 88 -1.63 12.05 -6.54
CA VAL A 88 -2.57 13.02 -5.96
C VAL A 88 -1.84 14.26 -5.45
N ALA A 89 -0.72 14.08 -4.73
CA ALA A 89 0.08 15.20 -4.25
C ALA A 89 0.62 16.08 -5.39
N ALA A 90 0.95 15.48 -6.53
CA ALA A 90 1.36 16.17 -7.75
C ALA A 90 0.19 16.79 -8.54
N GLY A 91 -1.06 16.60 -8.11
CA GLY A 91 -2.25 17.04 -8.85
C GLY A 91 -2.47 16.32 -10.18
N SER A 92 -1.85 15.15 -10.38
CA SER A 92 -1.97 14.36 -11.61
C SER A 92 -3.26 13.57 -11.69
N ILE A 93 -3.81 13.17 -10.54
CA ILE A 93 -5.12 12.52 -10.40
C ILE A 93 -5.86 13.11 -9.20
N GLU A 94 -7.19 13.16 -9.28
CA GLU A 94 -8.03 13.58 -8.16
C GLU A 94 -8.08 12.49 -7.07
N PHE A 95 -8.36 12.91 -5.84
CA PHE A 95 -8.45 12.00 -4.68
C PHE A 95 -9.45 10.86 -4.92
N GLU A 96 -10.63 11.15 -5.43
CA GLU A 96 -11.70 10.16 -5.61
C GLU A 96 -11.33 9.09 -6.62
N ASP A 97 -10.70 9.48 -7.72
CA ASP A 97 -10.25 8.55 -8.74
C ASP A 97 -9.09 7.71 -8.23
N GLY A 98 -8.14 8.33 -7.54
CA GLY A 98 -7.07 7.62 -6.84
C GLY A 98 -7.61 6.58 -5.85
N LEU A 99 -8.62 6.94 -5.04
CA LEU A 99 -9.23 6.03 -4.07
C LEU A 99 -9.93 4.85 -4.74
N ARG A 100 -10.69 5.09 -5.81
CA ARG A 100 -11.34 4.02 -6.60
C ARG A 100 -10.31 3.07 -7.22
N ILE A 101 -9.26 3.62 -7.82
CA ILE A 101 -8.17 2.82 -8.41
C ILE A 101 -7.49 1.98 -7.34
N VAL A 102 -7.13 2.57 -6.21
CA VAL A 102 -6.45 1.88 -5.11
C VAL A 102 -7.34 0.78 -4.50
N ARG A 103 -8.65 1.02 -4.38
CA ARG A 103 -9.60 0.00 -3.93
C ARG A 103 -9.64 -1.19 -4.89
N GLU A 104 -9.78 -0.93 -6.18
CA GLU A 104 -9.81 -1.99 -7.20
C GLU A 104 -8.48 -2.74 -7.25
N ARG A 105 -7.35 -2.03 -7.18
CA ARG A 105 -6.01 -2.63 -7.09
C ARG A 105 -5.89 -3.58 -5.89
N GLY A 106 -6.38 -3.15 -4.72
CA GLY A 106 -6.41 -4.00 -3.52
C GLY A 106 -7.22 -5.28 -3.72
N LEU A 107 -8.41 -5.18 -4.31
CA LEU A 107 -9.28 -6.33 -4.61
C LEU A 107 -8.63 -7.31 -5.59
N LEU A 108 -8.08 -6.79 -6.70
CA LEU A 108 -7.44 -7.59 -7.74
C LEU A 108 -6.19 -8.29 -7.21
N MET A 109 -5.38 -7.60 -6.39
CA MET A 109 -4.20 -8.21 -5.75
C MET A 109 -4.58 -9.30 -4.76
N SER A 110 -5.60 -9.08 -3.91
CA SER A 110 -6.10 -10.11 -2.99
C SER A 110 -6.63 -11.33 -3.75
N LYS A 111 -7.38 -11.11 -4.83
CA LYS A 111 -7.85 -12.20 -5.69
C LYS A 111 -6.69 -12.99 -6.30
N ALA A 112 -5.73 -12.31 -6.91
CA ALA A 112 -4.57 -12.95 -7.53
C ALA A 112 -3.76 -13.79 -6.52
N GLY A 113 -3.54 -13.29 -5.30
CA GLY A 113 -2.82 -14.03 -4.25
C GLY A 113 -3.60 -15.23 -3.69
N ASN A 114 -4.93 -15.20 -3.75
CA ASN A 114 -5.76 -16.36 -3.41
C ASN A 114 -5.78 -17.42 -4.54
N ASP A 115 -5.83 -16.97 -5.80
CA ASP A 115 -5.85 -17.84 -6.98
C ASP A 115 -4.51 -18.55 -7.20
N ARG A 116 -3.39 -17.84 -6.99
CA ARG A 116 -2.04 -18.39 -7.03
C ARG A 116 -1.26 -17.94 -5.79
N LYS A 117 -1.15 -18.85 -4.83
CA LYS A 117 -0.39 -18.60 -3.60
C LYS A 117 1.08 -18.37 -3.93
N GLY A 118 1.65 -17.35 -3.31
CA GLY A 118 3.07 -17.04 -3.38
C GLY A 118 3.57 -16.49 -2.05
N THR A 119 4.87 -16.23 -1.99
CA THR A 119 5.50 -15.62 -0.83
C THR A 119 6.55 -14.61 -1.27
N MET A 120 7.10 -13.88 -0.31
CA MET A 120 8.17 -12.92 -0.50
C MET A 120 9.25 -13.11 0.56
N ALA A 121 10.49 -12.80 0.20
CA ALA A 121 11.62 -12.79 1.13
C ALA A 121 12.48 -11.54 0.92
N ALA A 122 13.01 -10.98 2.00
CA ALA A 122 13.98 -9.90 1.94
C ALA A 122 15.39 -10.49 1.95
N ILE A 123 16.18 -10.18 0.92
CA ILE A 123 17.57 -10.54 0.77
C ILE A 123 18.43 -9.34 1.18
N LEU A 124 19.33 -9.56 2.13
CA LEU A 124 20.17 -8.52 2.73
C LEU A 124 21.65 -8.78 2.44
N GLY A 125 22.37 -7.73 2.04
CA GLY A 125 23.82 -7.73 1.86
C GLY A 125 24.34 -8.36 0.57
N LEU A 126 23.48 -8.74 -0.37
CA LEU A 126 23.88 -9.24 -1.69
C LEU A 126 23.65 -8.18 -2.77
N ASP A 127 24.54 -8.18 -3.77
CA ASP A 127 24.40 -7.33 -4.95
C ASP A 127 23.21 -7.76 -5.83
N ASP A 128 22.55 -6.78 -6.45
CA ASP A 128 21.38 -6.99 -7.31
C ASP A 128 21.61 -8.04 -8.39
N THR A 129 22.79 -8.02 -9.04
CA THR A 129 23.13 -8.98 -10.10
C THR A 129 23.24 -10.42 -9.60
N VAL A 130 23.65 -10.60 -8.34
CA VAL A 130 23.74 -11.92 -7.72
C VAL A 130 22.33 -12.42 -7.42
N VAL A 131 21.48 -11.56 -6.84
CA VAL A 131 20.07 -11.89 -6.56
C VAL A 131 19.34 -12.27 -7.85
N ASP A 132 19.49 -11.48 -8.92
CA ASP A 132 18.91 -11.78 -10.23
C ASP A 132 19.38 -13.12 -10.79
N GLY A 133 20.67 -13.44 -10.63
CA GLY A 133 21.25 -14.70 -11.05
C GLY A 133 20.64 -15.90 -10.32
N VAL A 134 20.49 -15.78 -8.99
CA VAL A 134 19.90 -16.82 -8.14
C VAL A 134 18.41 -16.99 -8.47
N CYS A 135 17.64 -15.91 -8.61
CA CYS A 135 16.23 -15.99 -9.00
C CYS A 135 16.03 -16.70 -10.35
N LYS A 136 16.91 -16.44 -11.33
CA LYS A 136 16.89 -17.14 -12.62
C LYS A 136 17.18 -18.63 -12.49
N GLN A 137 18.11 -19.02 -11.62
CA GLN A 137 18.44 -20.44 -11.37
C GLN A 137 17.33 -21.17 -10.60
N ALA A 138 16.66 -20.48 -9.68
CA ALA A 138 15.57 -21.04 -8.88
C ALA A 138 14.24 -21.14 -9.66
N THR A 139 14.07 -20.32 -10.70
CA THR A 139 12.91 -20.36 -11.61
C THR A 139 12.93 -21.59 -12.51
N THR A 140 11.77 -22.22 -12.68
CA THR A 140 11.50 -23.34 -13.57
C THR A 140 10.32 -23.01 -14.49
N GLU A 141 9.94 -23.93 -15.40
CA GLU A 141 8.75 -23.74 -16.24
C GLU A 141 7.44 -23.66 -15.42
N GLN A 142 7.39 -24.29 -14.25
CA GLN A 142 6.19 -24.37 -13.41
C GLN A 142 6.21 -23.41 -12.22
N GLN A 143 7.38 -22.95 -11.79
CA GLN A 143 7.57 -22.13 -10.59
C GLN A 143 8.47 -20.94 -10.87
N VAL A 144 8.06 -19.75 -10.44
CA VAL A 144 8.74 -18.48 -10.74
C VAL A 144 9.13 -17.79 -9.45
N VAL A 145 10.33 -17.24 -9.42
CA VAL A 145 10.77 -16.26 -8.41
C VAL A 145 11.55 -15.14 -9.09
N VAL A 146 11.26 -13.91 -8.70
CA VAL A 146 11.89 -12.71 -9.26
C VAL A 146 12.27 -11.73 -8.17
N ALA A 147 13.26 -10.89 -8.44
CA ALA A 147 13.44 -9.65 -7.69
C ALA A 147 12.26 -8.73 -7.96
N ALA A 148 11.48 -8.44 -6.92
CA ALA A 148 10.27 -7.63 -6.98
C ALA A 148 10.52 -6.18 -6.57
N ASN A 149 11.41 -5.94 -5.59
CA ASN A 149 11.77 -4.59 -5.17
C ASN A 149 13.27 -4.45 -4.92
N TYR A 150 13.91 -3.50 -5.61
CA TYR A 150 15.26 -3.03 -5.30
C TYR A 150 15.11 -1.80 -4.40
N ASN A 151 15.19 -1.99 -3.09
CA ASN A 151 14.82 -0.95 -2.12
C ASN A 151 16.00 -0.02 -1.80
N SER A 152 17.19 -0.61 -1.62
CA SER A 152 18.44 0.10 -1.39
C SER A 152 19.61 -0.81 -1.76
N PRO A 153 20.85 -0.29 -1.87
CA PRO A 153 22.02 -1.13 -2.10
C PRO A 153 22.11 -2.24 -1.04
N GLY A 154 22.07 -3.50 -1.50
CA GLY A 154 22.08 -4.66 -0.62
C GLY A 154 20.74 -4.98 0.05
N GLN A 155 19.62 -4.39 -0.37
CA GLN A 155 18.27 -4.76 0.12
C GLN A 155 17.32 -4.99 -1.07
N VAL A 156 17.12 -6.26 -1.40
CA VAL A 156 16.21 -6.69 -2.47
C VAL A 156 15.11 -7.57 -1.89
N VAL A 157 13.86 -7.30 -2.26
CA VAL A 157 12.74 -8.22 -1.97
C VAL A 157 12.53 -9.09 -3.19
N ILE A 158 12.58 -10.41 -3.00
CA ILE A 158 12.19 -11.40 -4.01
C ILE A 158 10.74 -11.84 -3.76
N SER A 159 10.02 -12.17 -4.83
CA SER A 159 8.62 -12.62 -4.77
C SER A 159 8.39 -13.72 -5.81
N GLY A 160 7.55 -14.69 -5.47
CA GLY A 160 7.28 -15.80 -6.37
C GLY A 160 6.42 -16.89 -5.76
N ASP A 161 6.38 -18.04 -6.44
CA ASP A 161 5.83 -19.27 -5.87
C ASP A 161 6.63 -19.67 -4.63
N THR A 162 5.95 -20.14 -3.58
CA THR A 162 6.57 -20.42 -2.28
C THR A 162 7.80 -21.31 -2.37
N GLU A 163 7.70 -22.42 -3.11
CA GLU A 163 8.81 -23.37 -3.27
C GLU A 163 9.99 -22.81 -4.10
N ALA A 164 9.76 -21.81 -4.94
CA ALA A 164 10.84 -21.15 -5.68
C ALA A 164 11.54 -20.09 -4.82
N VAL A 165 10.83 -19.44 -3.90
CA VAL A 165 11.42 -18.49 -2.94
C VAL A 165 12.20 -19.20 -1.83
N GLU A 166 11.76 -20.40 -1.43
CA GLU A 166 12.42 -21.19 -0.37
C GLU A 166 13.70 -21.92 -0.83
N ARG A 167 13.91 -22.07 -2.15
CA ARG A 167 15.03 -22.78 -2.76
C ARG A 167 16.27 -21.91 -2.90
#